data_AF-A0A9Q8V4I7-F1
#
_entry.id   AF-A0A9Q8V4I7-F1
#
_cell.length_a   1.000
_cell.length_b   1.000
_cell.length_c   1.000
_cell.angle_alpha   90.00
_cell.angle_beta   90.00
_cell.angle_gamma   90.00
#
_symmetry.space_group_name_H-M   'P 1'
#
loop_
_entity.id
_entity.type
_entity.pdbx_description
1 polymer ?
#
loop_
_entity_poly.entity_id
_entity_poly.type
_entity_poly.pdbx_seq_one_letter_code
_entity_poly.pdbx_strand_id
1 'polypeptide(L)'
;MESNIASSAVTITLNARLESERRIDLQDAITQVMEKLDKEIYVIDGETLLSEHGEPEKCKIQLAVDDANGENISLILQMISSMISPKGSKLHINNDEAEIEFGHEEGLAIYINGSDLGEDVYQNSDINEVIERCDELIEDIGTIQGTWDGSTETALYFYGESFAAMVELLQPYLDSEPLCQKARLVQIA
;
A
#
# COMPACT_ATOMS: atom_id res chain seq x y z
N MET A 1 -29.24 14.08 -27.76
CA MET A 1 -28.09 13.60 -28.56
C MET A 1 -27.15 13.03 -27.53
N GLU A 2 -27.33 11.76 -27.18
CA GLU A 2 -26.44 11.09 -26.23
C GLU A 2 -25.12 10.90 -26.97
N SER A 3 -24.10 11.69 -26.60
CA SER A 3 -22.74 11.38 -26.99
C SER A 3 -22.39 10.11 -26.25
N ASN A 4 -22.42 8.98 -26.96
CA ASN A 4 -21.84 7.73 -26.49
C ASN A 4 -20.32 7.90 -26.56
N ILE A 5 -19.76 8.62 -25.58
CA ILE A 5 -18.32 8.68 -25.36
C ILE A 5 -17.97 7.30 -24.79
N ALA A 6 -17.13 6.56 -25.50
CA ALA A 6 -16.68 5.26 -25.00
C ALA A 6 -15.80 5.54 -23.78
N SER A 7 -16.26 5.10 -22.59
CA SER A 7 -15.45 5.21 -21.38
C SER A 7 -14.12 4.49 -21.58
N SER A 8 -13.04 5.19 -21.24
CA SER A 8 -11.69 4.63 -21.23
C SER A 8 -11.44 3.95 -19.89
N ALA A 9 -10.78 2.79 -19.94
CA ALA A 9 -10.34 2.11 -18.73
C ALA A 9 -8.92 2.55 -18.38
N VAL A 10 -8.73 2.99 -17.14
CA VAL A 10 -7.43 3.37 -16.57
C VAL A 10 -7.10 2.38 -15.46
N THR A 11 -5.91 1.79 -15.52
CA THR A 11 -5.42 0.85 -14.52
C THR A 11 -4.31 1.50 -13.71
N ILE A 12 -4.49 1.61 -12.40
CA ILE A 12 -3.45 2.00 -11.44
C ILE A 12 -2.85 0.71 -10.88
N THR A 13 -1.53 0.55 -11.00
CA THR A 13 -0.77 -0.49 -10.31
C THR A 13 0.10 0.17 -9.25
N LEU A 14 -0.28 0.03 -7.99
CA LEU A 14 0.51 0.46 -6.85
C LEU A 14 1.56 -0.59 -6.51
N ASN A 15 2.81 -0.13 -6.33
CA ASN A 15 3.87 -0.93 -5.74
C ASN A 15 3.70 -1.01 -4.21
N ALA A 16 2.50 -1.43 -3.77
CA ALA A 16 2.14 -1.57 -2.38
C ALA A 16 1.57 -2.96 -2.07
N ARG A 17 2.04 -3.52 -0.97
CA ARG A 17 1.57 -4.75 -0.34
C ARG A 17 0.31 -4.47 0.48
N LEU A 18 -0.84 -4.37 -0.20
CA LEU A 18 -2.13 -4.09 0.43
C LEU A 18 -3.00 -5.35 0.45
N GLU A 19 -3.41 -5.77 1.63
CA GLU A 19 -4.43 -6.81 1.80
C GLU A 19 -5.79 -6.39 1.25
N SER A 20 -6.71 -7.35 1.08
CA SER A 20 -7.99 -7.09 0.41
C SER A 20 -8.83 -6.03 1.12
N GLU A 21 -8.85 -6.01 2.45
CA GLU A 21 -9.59 -5.02 3.24
C GLU A 21 -9.05 -3.61 3.00
N ARG A 22 -7.73 -3.43 3.10
CA ARG A 22 -7.06 -2.14 2.82
C ARG A 22 -7.23 -1.67 1.39
N ARG A 23 -7.22 -2.58 0.41
CA ARG A 23 -7.53 -2.25 -0.98
C ARG A 23 -8.96 -1.72 -1.11
N ILE A 24 -9.93 -2.36 -0.44
CA ILE A 24 -11.34 -1.95 -0.50
C ILE A 24 -11.52 -0.56 0.13
N ASP A 25 -10.89 -0.31 1.29
CA ASP A 25 -10.89 1.02 1.92
C ASP A 25 -10.37 2.10 0.96
N LEU A 26 -9.29 1.80 0.23
CA LEU A 26 -8.72 2.70 -0.76
C LEU A 26 -9.68 2.92 -1.96
N GLN A 27 -10.33 1.87 -2.46
CA GLN A 27 -11.33 1.99 -3.54
C GLN A 27 -12.52 2.85 -3.12
N ASP A 28 -12.99 2.71 -1.89
CA ASP A 28 -14.07 3.51 -1.33
C ASP A 28 -13.64 4.97 -1.16
N ALA A 29 -12.41 5.22 -0.70
CA ALA A 29 -11.85 6.57 -0.61
C ALA A 29 -11.75 7.25 -1.98
N ILE A 30 -11.29 6.54 -3.01
CA ILE A 30 -11.24 7.03 -4.40
C ILE A 30 -12.65 7.42 -4.86
N THR A 31 -13.62 6.53 -4.66
CA THR A 31 -15.01 6.76 -5.07
C THR A 31 -15.57 8.01 -4.40
N GLN A 32 -15.41 8.13 -3.08
CA GLN A 32 -15.87 9.31 -2.33
C GLN A 32 -15.22 10.61 -2.79
N VAL A 33 -13.93 10.59 -3.16
CA VAL A 33 -13.25 11.78 -3.68
C VAL A 33 -13.80 12.19 -5.04
N MET A 34 -14.00 11.23 -5.96
CA MET A 34 -14.53 11.54 -7.30
C MET A 34 -15.97 12.06 -7.24
N GLU A 35 -16.81 11.48 -6.38
CA GLU A 35 -18.18 11.97 -6.13
C GLU A 35 -18.18 13.40 -5.57
N LYS A 36 -17.32 13.70 -4.58
CA LYS A 36 -17.20 15.06 -4.00
C LYS A 36 -16.75 16.10 -5.03
N LEU A 37 -15.97 15.68 -6.03
CA LEU A 37 -15.48 16.54 -7.10
C LEU A 37 -16.42 16.61 -8.30
N ASP A 38 -17.57 15.91 -8.28
CA ASP A 38 -18.52 15.81 -9.39
C ASP A 38 -17.84 15.35 -10.69
N LYS A 39 -16.94 14.36 -10.58
CA LYS A 39 -16.19 13.79 -11.71
C LYS A 39 -16.77 12.44 -12.10
N GLU A 40 -16.97 12.23 -13.40
CA GLU A 40 -17.41 10.95 -13.97
C GLU A 40 -16.24 9.95 -14.08
N ILE A 41 -15.68 9.60 -12.92
CA ILE A 41 -14.58 8.65 -12.75
C ILE A 41 -15.00 7.64 -11.69
N TYR A 42 -15.06 6.36 -12.05
CA TYR A 42 -15.62 5.31 -11.20
C TYR A 42 -14.66 4.16 -11.01
N VAL A 43 -14.57 3.60 -9.81
CA VAL A 43 -13.87 2.33 -9.59
C VAL A 43 -14.69 1.20 -10.23
N ILE A 44 -14.04 0.40 -11.08
CA ILE A 44 -14.65 -0.78 -11.72
C ILE A 44 -14.31 -2.05 -10.95
N ASP A 45 -13.02 -2.22 -10.65
CA ASP A 45 -12.47 -3.45 -10.09
C ASP A 45 -11.18 -3.17 -9.32
N GLY A 46 -10.76 -4.13 -8.50
CA GLY A 46 -9.48 -4.08 -7.81
C GLY A 46 -8.98 -5.47 -7.46
N GLU A 47 -7.67 -5.66 -7.59
CA GLU A 47 -7.00 -6.94 -7.38
C GLU A 47 -5.77 -6.73 -6.50
N THR A 48 -5.66 -7.55 -5.45
CA THR A 48 -4.41 -7.69 -4.71
C THR A 48 -3.60 -8.80 -5.38
N LEU A 49 -2.46 -8.45 -5.95
CA LEU A 49 -1.53 -9.41 -6.53
C LEU A 49 -0.74 -10.07 -5.42
N LEU A 50 -0.78 -11.40 -5.38
CA LEU A 50 -0.15 -12.22 -4.35
C LEU A 50 1.11 -12.90 -4.90
N SER A 51 2.10 -13.08 -4.04
CA SER A 51 3.25 -13.96 -4.27
C SER A 51 2.83 -15.43 -4.32
N GLU A 52 3.76 -16.32 -4.64
CA GLU A 52 3.53 -17.77 -4.59
C GLU A 52 3.15 -18.29 -3.19
N HIS A 53 3.44 -17.53 -2.14
CA HIS A 53 3.13 -17.86 -0.75
C HIS A 53 1.84 -17.18 -0.24
N GLY A 54 1.14 -16.44 -1.10
CA GLY A 54 -0.07 -15.72 -0.72
C GLY A 54 0.17 -14.39 -0.01
N GLU A 55 1.42 -13.89 -0.03
CA GLU A 55 1.77 -12.57 0.51
C GLU A 55 1.40 -11.48 -0.51
N PRO A 56 0.76 -10.36 -0.11
CA PRO A 56 0.55 -9.23 -1.01
C PRO A 56 1.86 -8.67 -1.58
N GLU A 57 1.92 -8.46 -2.90
CA GLU A 57 3.07 -7.84 -3.57
C GLU A 57 2.73 -6.49 -4.18
N LYS A 58 1.58 -6.41 -4.84
CA LYS A 58 1.11 -5.20 -5.54
C LYS A 58 -0.40 -5.08 -5.46
N CYS A 59 -0.91 -3.88 -5.65
CA CYS A 59 -2.34 -3.60 -5.72
C CYS A 59 -2.68 -3.01 -7.09
N LYS A 60 -3.73 -3.54 -7.72
CA LYS A 60 -4.30 -3.00 -8.95
C LYS A 60 -5.67 -2.43 -8.68
N ILE A 61 -5.95 -1.25 -9.23
CA ILE A 61 -7.27 -0.61 -9.20
C ILE A 61 -7.60 -0.18 -10.63
N GLN A 62 -8.77 -0.59 -11.11
CA GLN A 62 -9.27 -0.21 -12.43
C GLN A 62 -10.35 0.86 -12.29
N LEU A 63 -10.23 1.90 -13.11
CA LEU A 63 -11.14 3.04 -13.16
C LEU A 63 -11.80 3.14 -14.54
N ALA A 64 -13.09 3.43 -14.57
CA ALA A 64 -13.81 3.90 -15.74
C ALA A 64 -13.71 5.43 -15.76
N VAL A 65 -13.23 5.99 -16.86
CA VAL A 65 -13.06 7.43 -17.06
C VAL A 65 -13.78 7.81 -18.34
N ASP A 66 -14.73 8.75 -18.28
CA ASP A 66 -15.47 9.18 -19.49
C ASP A 66 -14.52 9.71 -20.58
N ASP A 67 -13.55 10.54 -20.19
CA ASP A 67 -12.48 11.02 -21.06
C ASP A 67 -11.10 10.94 -20.38
N ALA A 68 -10.21 10.09 -20.89
CA ALA A 68 -8.84 9.92 -20.39
C ALA A 68 -7.89 11.03 -20.88
N ASN A 69 -8.33 12.28 -20.81
CA ASN A 69 -7.52 13.44 -21.16
C ASN A 69 -6.49 13.78 -20.06
N GLY A 70 -5.55 14.67 -20.38
CA GLY A 70 -4.48 15.05 -19.45
C GLY A 70 -4.95 15.66 -18.12
N GLU A 71 -6.11 16.32 -18.08
CA GLU A 71 -6.68 16.88 -16.84
C GLU A 71 -7.14 15.75 -15.92
N ASN A 72 -7.95 14.82 -16.43
CA ASN A 72 -8.47 13.71 -15.63
C ASN A 72 -7.36 12.75 -15.19
N ILE A 73 -6.36 12.49 -16.05
CA ILE A 73 -5.19 11.69 -15.66
C ILE A 73 -4.38 12.39 -14.57
N SER A 74 -4.14 13.70 -14.69
CA SER A 74 -3.44 14.46 -13.65
C SER A 74 -4.22 14.46 -12.33
N LEU A 75 -5.55 14.56 -12.39
CA LEU A 75 -6.41 14.49 -11.21
C LEU A 75 -6.31 13.11 -10.53
N ILE A 76 -6.39 12.02 -11.29
CA ILE A 76 -6.26 10.66 -10.76
C ILE A 76 -4.90 10.49 -10.07
N LEU A 77 -3.81 10.94 -10.70
CA LEU A 77 -2.46 10.85 -10.14
C LEU A 77 -2.30 11.67 -8.85
N GLN A 78 -2.85 12.89 -8.81
CA GLN A 78 -2.84 13.72 -7.60
C GLN A 78 -3.65 13.11 -6.48
N MET A 79 -4.84 12.61 -6.79
CA MET A 79 -5.73 11.96 -5.83
C MET A 79 -5.06 10.73 -5.22
N ILE A 80 -4.57 9.79 -6.05
CA ILE A 80 -3.97 8.57 -5.53
C ILE A 80 -2.70 8.88 -4.74
N SER A 81 -1.86 9.81 -5.22
CA SER A 81 -0.62 10.18 -4.53
C SER A 81 -0.85 10.89 -3.20
N SER A 82 -2.05 11.43 -2.95
CA SER A 82 -2.41 11.99 -1.64
C SER A 82 -2.89 10.93 -0.63
N MET A 83 -3.16 9.71 -1.09
CA MET A 83 -3.59 8.58 -0.26
C MET A 83 -2.43 7.63 -0.01
N ILE A 84 -1.72 7.24 -1.08
CA ILE A 84 -0.52 6.40 -1.05
C ILE A 84 0.25 6.57 -2.36
N SER A 85 1.57 6.71 -2.30
CA SER A 85 2.42 6.98 -3.46
C SER A 85 3.76 6.23 -3.42
N PRO A 86 3.79 4.89 -3.36
CA PRO A 86 5.04 4.13 -3.31
C PRO A 86 5.80 4.26 -4.62
N LYS A 87 7.12 4.43 -4.54
CA LYS A 87 8.01 4.38 -5.71
C LYS A 87 7.80 3.10 -6.52
N GLY A 88 7.85 3.25 -7.85
CA GLY A 88 7.63 2.15 -8.80
C GLY A 88 6.16 1.88 -9.12
N SER A 89 5.24 2.71 -8.63
CA SER A 89 3.82 2.67 -9.01
C SER A 89 3.61 3.21 -10.43
N LYS A 90 2.55 2.75 -11.07
CA LYS A 90 2.30 3.00 -12.50
C LYS A 90 0.83 3.21 -12.79
N LEU A 91 0.54 4.09 -13.74
CA LEU A 91 -0.77 4.26 -14.34
C LEU A 91 -0.70 3.88 -15.82
N HIS A 92 -1.66 3.08 -16.25
CA HIS A 92 -1.81 2.65 -17.63
C HIS A 92 -3.20 2.99 -18.15
N ILE A 93 -3.29 3.50 -19.38
CA ILE A 93 -4.55 3.76 -20.07
C ILE A 93 -4.73 2.60 -21.05
N ASN A 94 -5.75 1.76 -20.89
CA ASN A 94 -5.84 0.44 -21.56
C ASN A 94 -5.86 0.47 -23.11
N ASN A 95 -5.96 1.65 -23.73
CA ASN A 95 -5.90 1.86 -25.18
C ASN A 95 -4.60 2.53 -25.65
N ASP A 96 -3.66 2.78 -24.75
CA ASP A 96 -2.35 3.37 -25.00
C ASP A 96 -1.26 2.36 -24.63
N GLU A 97 -0.13 2.35 -25.32
CA GLU A 97 1.01 1.51 -24.94
C GLU A 97 1.85 2.16 -23.84
N ALA A 98 1.67 3.46 -23.59
CA ALA A 98 2.44 4.18 -22.59
C ALA A 98 2.01 3.86 -21.15
N GLU A 99 3.00 3.76 -20.27
CA GLU A 99 2.82 3.75 -18.81
C GLU A 99 3.34 5.07 -18.24
N ILE A 100 2.61 5.63 -17.28
CA ILE A 100 3.02 6.80 -16.51
C ILE A 100 3.51 6.30 -15.15
N GLU A 101 4.81 6.39 -14.91
CA GLU A 101 5.40 6.08 -13.60
C GLU A 101 5.13 7.22 -12.61
N PHE A 102 4.79 6.86 -11.37
CA PHE A 102 4.61 7.79 -10.26
C PHE A 102 5.04 7.13 -8.95
N GLY A 103 5.00 7.90 -7.87
CA GLY A 103 5.43 7.46 -6.55
C GLY A 103 6.67 8.17 -6.07
N HIS A 104 6.68 8.51 -4.78
CA HIS A 104 7.79 9.18 -4.10
C HIS A 104 8.09 8.59 -2.72
N GLU A 105 7.16 7.85 -2.14
CA GLU A 105 7.32 7.18 -0.85
C GLU A 105 8.21 5.94 -0.98
N GLU A 106 9.08 5.75 0.02
CA GLU A 106 9.83 4.51 0.19
C GLU A 106 9.02 3.53 1.04
N GLY A 107 9.20 2.24 0.79
CA GLY A 107 8.48 1.18 1.48
C GLY A 107 9.40 0.39 2.41
N LEU A 108 8.94 0.13 3.63
CA LEU A 108 9.59 -0.76 4.60
C LEU A 108 8.66 -1.94 4.92
N ALA A 109 9.16 -3.16 4.79
CA ALA A 109 8.54 -4.33 5.38
C ALA A 109 9.36 -4.81 6.59
N ILE A 110 8.68 -5.02 7.72
CA ILE A 110 9.25 -5.72 8.89
C ILE A 110 8.59 -7.08 8.96
N TYR A 111 9.39 -8.14 8.98
CA TYR A 111 8.86 -9.49 9.16
C TYR A 111 9.30 -10.02 10.51
N ILE A 112 8.30 -10.22 11.35
CA ILE A 112 8.43 -10.65 12.74
C ILE A 112 8.42 -12.18 12.75
N ASN A 113 9.39 -12.76 13.44
CA ASN A 113 9.55 -14.21 13.50
C ASN A 113 8.39 -14.86 14.27
N GLY A 114 7.80 -15.92 13.72
CA GLY A 114 6.68 -16.65 14.32
C GLY A 114 6.99 -18.08 14.77
N SER A 115 8.22 -18.59 14.60
CA SER A 115 8.54 -20.00 14.86
C SER A 115 9.80 -20.29 15.67
N ASP A 116 10.75 -19.36 15.76
CA ASP A 116 12.14 -19.64 16.16
C ASP A 116 12.56 -18.97 17.49
N LEU A 117 11.62 -18.35 18.19
CA LEU A 117 11.80 -17.81 19.55
C LEU A 117 11.31 -18.82 20.59
N GLY A 118 11.66 -18.59 21.87
CA GLY A 118 11.17 -19.43 22.96
C GLY A 118 9.65 -19.29 23.12
N GLU A 119 8.96 -20.38 23.50
CA GLU A 119 7.51 -20.38 23.69
C GLU A 119 7.04 -19.28 24.66
N ASP A 120 7.82 -19.02 25.71
CA ASP A 120 7.55 -17.95 26.69
C ASP A 120 7.47 -16.56 26.04
N VAL A 121 8.17 -16.30 24.93
CA VAL A 121 8.09 -15.01 24.23
C VAL A 121 6.71 -14.87 23.58
N TYR A 122 6.29 -15.85 22.79
CA TYR A 122 4.98 -15.80 22.13
C TYR A 122 3.80 -15.80 23.11
N GLN A 123 3.95 -16.44 24.28
CA GLN A 123 2.91 -16.45 25.31
C GLN A 123 2.78 -15.12 26.06
N ASN A 124 3.84 -14.31 26.09
CA ASN A 124 3.89 -13.07 26.88
C ASN A 124 4.00 -11.80 26.03
N SER A 125 3.98 -11.91 24.70
CA SER A 125 4.00 -10.79 23.77
C SER A 125 2.70 -10.72 22.97
N ASP A 126 2.27 -9.51 22.59
CA ASP A 126 1.14 -9.27 21.70
C ASP A 126 1.65 -8.56 20.43
N ILE A 127 1.36 -9.16 19.27
CA ILE A 127 1.73 -8.58 17.97
C ILE A 127 1.05 -7.23 17.73
N ASN A 128 -0.16 -7.03 18.27
CA ASN A 128 -0.88 -5.77 18.12
C ASN A 128 -0.18 -4.62 18.86
N GLU A 129 0.40 -4.89 20.04
CA GLU A 129 1.21 -3.89 20.76
C GLU A 129 2.45 -3.49 19.94
N VAL A 130 3.08 -4.44 19.24
CA VAL A 130 4.20 -4.16 18.34
C VAL A 130 3.76 -3.31 17.15
N ILE A 131 2.61 -3.63 16.56
CA ILE A 131 2.03 -2.87 15.44
C ILE A 131 1.74 -1.42 15.85
N GLU A 132 0.97 -1.25 16.93
CA GLU A 132 0.62 0.07 17.47
C GLU A 132 1.88 0.88 17.78
N ARG A 133 2.86 0.25 18.44
CA ARG A 133 4.10 0.95 18.79
C ARG A 133 4.94 1.34 17.59
N CYS A 134 5.01 0.50 16.56
CA CYS A 134 5.71 0.84 15.32
C CYS A 134 5.03 1.99 14.59
N ASP A 135 3.70 1.99 14.50
CA ASP A 135 2.93 3.05 13.84
C ASP A 135 3.12 4.40 14.55
N GLU A 136 3.02 4.42 15.89
CA GLU A 136 3.30 5.62 16.70
C GLU A 136 4.72 6.17 16.49
N LEU A 137 5.73 5.31 16.36
CA LEU A 137 7.12 5.72 16.24
C LEU A 137 7.42 6.42 14.91
N ILE A 138 6.63 6.16 13.86
CA ILE A 138 6.87 6.70 12.52
C ILE A 138 5.78 7.67 12.05
N GLU A 139 4.78 7.99 12.87
CA GLU A 139 3.59 8.76 12.49
C GLU A 139 3.89 10.09 11.75
N ASP A 140 5.04 10.70 12.04
CA ASP A 140 5.48 11.96 11.41
C ASP A 140 6.09 11.78 10.02
N ILE A 141 6.54 10.56 9.66
CA ILE A 141 7.31 10.29 8.44
C ILE A 141 6.77 9.12 7.60
N GLY A 142 5.76 8.40 8.08
CA GLY A 142 5.18 7.25 7.40
C GLY A 142 3.98 6.69 8.16
N THR A 143 3.38 5.65 7.60
CA THR A 143 2.21 5.01 8.20
C THR A 143 2.18 3.53 7.85
N ILE A 144 1.62 2.71 8.74
CA ILE A 144 1.33 1.32 8.41
C ILE A 144 0.17 1.23 7.40
N GLN A 145 0.37 0.46 6.34
CA GLN A 145 -0.61 0.29 5.24
C GLN A 145 -1.18 -1.13 5.16
N GLY A 146 -0.64 -2.08 5.91
CA GLY A 146 -1.17 -3.43 5.97
C GLY A 146 -0.29 -4.39 6.75
N THR A 147 -0.85 -5.56 7.01
CA THR A 147 -0.14 -6.69 7.60
C THR A 147 -0.32 -7.94 6.74
N TRP A 148 0.44 -8.99 7.05
CA TRP A 148 0.23 -10.31 6.48
C TRP A 148 0.68 -11.38 7.46
N ASP A 149 -0.21 -12.31 7.78
CA ASP A 149 0.10 -13.46 8.62
C ASP A 149 0.49 -14.65 7.75
N GLY A 150 1.80 -14.86 7.63
CA GLY A 150 2.39 -16.00 6.97
C GLY A 150 2.51 -17.23 7.86
N SER A 151 3.00 -18.33 7.30
CA SER A 151 3.17 -19.59 8.03
C SER A 151 4.31 -19.57 9.05
N THR A 152 5.31 -18.70 8.87
CA THR A 152 6.50 -18.61 9.72
C THR A 152 6.78 -17.20 10.22
N GLU A 153 6.11 -16.19 9.68
CA GLU A 153 6.36 -14.77 9.97
C GLU A 153 5.07 -13.97 9.84
N THR A 154 4.97 -12.90 10.63
CA THR A 154 3.97 -11.84 10.42
C THR A 154 4.69 -10.63 9.82
N ALA A 155 4.21 -10.13 8.69
CA ALA A 155 4.77 -8.97 8.01
C ALA A 155 3.97 -7.71 8.32
N LEU A 156 4.67 -6.59 8.52
CA LEU A 156 4.12 -5.25 8.68
C LEU A 156 4.65 -4.38 7.54
N TYR A 157 3.76 -3.68 6.82
CA TYR A 157 4.13 -2.85 5.67
C TYR A 157 3.91 -1.38 5.96
N PHE A 158 4.98 -0.60 5.82
CA PHE A 158 5.00 0.84 6.03
C PHE A 158 5.42 1.55 4.75
N TYR A 159 4.83 2.73 4.52
CA TYR A 159 5.21 3.61 3.42
C TYR A 159 5.35 5.03 3.96
N GLY A 160 6.39 5.73 3.51
CA GLY A 160 6.75 7.03 4.06
C GLY A 160 7.85 7.73 3.29
N GLU A 161 8.35 8.84 3.83
CA GLU A 161 9.29 9.71 3.13
C GLU A 161 10.65 9.06 2.89
N SER A 162 11.13 8.25 3.84
CA SER A 162 12.43 7.57 3.73
C SER A 162 12.51 6.25 4.50
N PHE A 163 12.95 5.21 3.80
CA PHE A 163 13.27 3.90 4.34
C PHE A 163 14.32 4.01 5.45
N ALA A 164 15.42 4.73 5.20
CA ALA A 164 16.49 4.87 6.17
C ALA A 164 16.03 5.56 7.46
N ALA A 165 15.19 6.60 7.34
CA ALA A 165 14.65 7.31 8.50
C ALA A 165 13.66 6.44 9.29
N MET A 166 12.75 5.72 8.61
CA MET A 166 11.85 4.76 9.26
C MET A 166 12.63 3.68 10.02
N VAL A 167 13.66 3.10 9.40
CA VAL A 167 14.52 2.11 10.07
C VAL A 167 15.22 2.72 11.28
N GLU A 168 15.78 3.92 11.16
CA GLU A 168 16.47 4.59 12.27
C GLU A 168 15.55 4.82 13.49
N LEU A 169 14.29 5.22 13.26
CA LEU A 169 13.31 5.41 14.33
C LEU A 169 12.86 4.09 14.97
N LEU A 170 12.69 3.04 14.17
CA LEU A 170 12.16 1.75 14.63
C LEU A 170 13.22 0.86 15.28
N GLN A 171 14.48 0.92 14.81
CA GLN A 171 15.54 -0.01 15.24
C GLN A 171 15.73 -0.09 16.76
N PRO A 172 15.74 1.01 17.53
CA PRO A 172 15.90 0.94 18.98
C PRO A 172 14.78 0.15 19.67
N TYR A 173 13.54 0.26 19.16
CA TYR A 173 12.41 -0.50 19.67
C TYR A 173 12.52 -1.98 19.28
N LEU A 174 12.77 -2.26 18.01
CA LEU A 174 12.93 -3.63 17.49
C LEU A 174 14.05 -4.41 18.19
N ASP A 175 15.16 -3.74 18.53
CA ASP A 175 16.27 -4.34 19.27
C ASP A 175 15.91 -4.67 20.74
N SER A 176 14.95 -3.95 21.31
CA SER A 176 14.54 -4.07 22.72
C SER A 176 13.36 -5.01 22.93
N GLU A 177 12.49 -5.17 21.92
CA GLU A 177 11.26 -5.95 21.98
C GLU A 177 11.54 -7.44 21.75
N PRO A 178 11.29 -8.33 22.74
CA PRO A 178 11.53 -9.76 22.60
C PRO A 178 10.89 -10.40 21.37
N LEU A 179 9.67 -9.98 20.99
CA LEU A 179 8.98 -10.55 19.82
C LEU A 179 9.66 -10.16 18.49
N CYS A 180 10.39 -9.05 18.45
CA CYS A 180 11.11 -8.59 17.27
C CYS A 180 12.48 -9.25 17.08
N GLN A 181 12.89 -10.16 17.97
CA GLN A 181 14.14 -10.90 17.78
C GLN A 181 14.11 -11.69 16.47
N LYS A 182 15.22 -11.58 15.71
CA LYS A 182 15.37 -12.16 14.37
C LYS A 182 14.39 -11.58 13.33
N ALA A 183 13.76 -10.44 13.59
CA ALA A 183 13.00 -9.74 12.57
C ALA A 183 13.91 -9.31 11.41
N ARG A 184 13.35 -9.34 10.19
CA ARG A 184 14.04 -8.86 8.97
C ARG A 184 13.38 -7.60 8.47
N LEU A 185 14.21 -6.63 8.09
CA LEU A 185 13.78 -5.36 7.51
C LEU A 185 14.13 -5.37 6.02
N VAL A 186 13.15 -5.10 5.16
CA VAL A 186 13.30 -5.15 3.71
C VAL A 186 12.73 -3.89 3.09
N GLN A 187 13.48 -3.24 2.20
CA GLN A 187 12.95 -2.15 1.39
C GLN A 187 12.07 -2.73 0.28
N ILE A 188 10.83 -2.26 0.18
CA ILE A 188 9.81 -2.77 -0.76
C ILE A 188 9.36 -1.74 -1.81
N ALA A 189 9.73 -0.48 -1.63
CA ALA A 189 9.57 0.60 -2.61
C ALA A 189 10.72 1.62 -2.48
#